data_AF-A0A932ZCP0-F1
#
_entry.id   AF-A0A932ZCP0-F1
#
_cell.length_a   1.000
_cell.length_b   1.000
_cell.length_c   1.000
_cell.angle_alpha   90.00
_cell.angle_beta   90.00
_cell.angle_gamma   90.00
#
_symmetry.space_group_name_H-M   'P 1'
#
loop_
_entity.id
_entity.type
_entity.pdbx_description
1 polymer ?
#
loop_
_entity_poly.entity_id
_entity_poly.type
_entity_poly.pdbx_seq_one_letter_code
_entity_poly.pdbx_strand_id
1 'polypeptide(L)'
;MSRYPVRQIMVRLLAIACCVGLLAGCSMLRLGYSQLDTIAAWRANEYFDLDAQQKDAFLQRFNRLHEWHRYEQLPDYAVFLAQTRTRLNKPLTREDVVWFVDGVKARYGTIVARGSDDAAALLLTVTPAQLDALRR
;
A
#
# COMPACT_ATOMS: atom_id res chain seq x y z
N MET A 1 12.80 48.52 21.24
CA MET A 1 12.41 47.25 21.90
C MET A 1 11.12 46.73 21.28
N SER A 2 11.18 45.80 20.32
CA SER A 2 10.02 45.00 19.88
C SER A 2 10.53 43.68 19.29
N ARG A 3 11.04 42.79 20.15
CA ARG A 3 11.46 41.42 19.76
C ARG A 3 10.39 40.36 20.08
N TYR A 4 9.26 40.78 20.65
CA TYR A 4 8.16 39.91 21.05
C TYR A 4 7.26 39.39 19.92
N PRO A 5 6.90 40.15 18.86
CA PRO A 5 5.95 39.66 17.86
C PRO A 5 6.54 38.56 16.98
N VAL A 6 7.83 38.65 16.62
CA VAL A 6 8.51 37.66 15.78
C VAL A 6 8.63 36.30 16.49
N ARG A 7 8.94 36.30 17.80
CA ARG A 7 9.01 35.07 18.60
C ARG A 7 7.64 34.40 18.72
N GLN A 8 6.57 35.16 18.92
CA GLN A 8 5.21 34.61 18.96
C GLN A 8 4.75 34.07 17.61
N ILE A 9 5.06 34.75 16.51
CA ILE A 9 4.75 34.26 15.16
C ILE A 9 5.51 32.96 14.89
N MET A 10 6.80 32.89 15.24
CA MET A 10 7.62 31.69 15.02
C MET A 10 7.15 30.49 15.86
N VAL A 11 6.76 30.72 17.12
CA VAL A 11 6.18 29.65 17.97
C VAL A 11 4.83 29.18 17.42
N ARG A 12 3.98 30.08 16.93
CA ARG A 12 2.71 29.71 16.29
C ARG A 12 2.92 28.91 15.01
N LEU A 13 3.88 29.30 14.17
CA LEU A 13 4.22 28.56 12.95
C LEU A 13 4.78 27.18 13.27
N LEU A 14 5.65 27.06 14.27
CA LEU A 14 6.17 25.77 14.74
C LEU A 14 5.05 24.87 15.30
N ALA A 15 4.14 25.44 16.09
CA ALA A 15 2.99 24.71 16.62
C ALA A 15 2.05 24.24 15.50
N ILE A 16 1.75 25.10 14.52
CA ILE A 16 0.94 24.74 13.34
C ILE A 16 1.63 23.66 12.52
N ALA A 17 2.92 23.79 12.24
CA ALA A 17 3.69 22.77 11.50
C ALA A 17 3.70 21.42 12.24
N CYS A 18 3.86 21.43 13.56
CA CYS A 18 3.80 20.23 14.39
C CYS A 18 2.40 19.60 14.37
N CYS A 19 1.33 20.40 14.52
CA CYS A 19 -0.04 19.94 14.41
C CYS A 19 -0.35 19.35 13.02
N VAL A 20 0.08 20.00 11.95
CA VAL A 20 -0.09 19.50 10.57
C VAL A 20 0.68 18.21 10.37
N GLY A 21 1.92 18.09 10.88
CA GLY A 21 2.71 16.86 10.80
C GLY A 21 2.06 15.70 11.55
N LEU A 22 1.51 15.94 12.74
CA LEU A 22 0.78 14.93 13.51
C LEU A 22 -0.53 14.51 12.83
N LEU A 23 -1.30 15.47 12.30
CA LEU A 23 -2.54 15.20 11.57
C LEU A 23 -2.29 14.46 10.26
N ALA A 24 -1.21 14.81 9.55
CA ALA A 24 -0.77 14.11 8.36
C ALA A 24 -0.35 12.68 8.69
N GLY A 25 0.44 12.45 9.75
CA GLY A 25 0.87 11.11 10.15
C GLY A 25 -0.27 10.17 10.53
N CYS A 26 -1.23 10.64 11.32
CA CYS A 26 -2.40 9.84 11.72
C CYS A 26 -3.36 9.56 10.55
N SER A 27 -3.41 10.45 9.56
CA SER A 27 -4.35 10.33 8.43
C SER A 27 -3.71 9.73 7.19
N MET A 28 -2.38 9.73 7.06
CA MET A 28 -1.65 9.26 5.87
C MET A 28 -1.86 7.77 5.62
N LEU A 29 -2.00 6.95 6.66
CA LEU A 29 -2.35 5.54 6.50
C LEU A 29 -3.74 5.38 5.88
N ARG A 30 -4.73 6.14 6.37
CA ARG A 30 -6.10 6.08 5.86
C ARG A 30 -6.21 6.68 4.46
N LEU A 31 -5.61 7.85 4.25
CA LEU A 31 -5.56 8.56 2.98
C LEU A 31 -4.79 7.75 1.94
N GLY A 32 -3.52 7.44 2.20
CA GLY A 32 -2.66 6.66 1.31
C GLY A 32 -3.27 5.32 0.92
N TYR A 33 -3.87 4.59 1.87
CA TYR A 33 -4.59 3.34 1.54
C TYR A 33 -5.84 3.60 0.68
N SER A 34 -6.59 4.67 0.94
CA SER A 34 -7.74 5.03 0.11
C SER A 34 -7.39 5.53 -1.29
N GLN A 35 -6.16 6.01 -1.52
CA GLN A 35 -5.63 6.46 -2.82
C GLN A 35 -4.78 5.40 -3.53
N LEU A 36 -4.78 4.15 -3.05
CA LEU A 36 -3.94 3.08 -3.62
C LEU A 36 -4.21 2.80 -5.10
N ASP A 37 -5.43 3.03 -5.56
CA ASP A 37 -5.81 2.90 -6.97
C ASP A 37 -5.00 3.83 -7.88
N THR A 38 -4.91 5.10 -7.49
CA THR A 38 -4.18 6.14 -8.22
C THR A 38 -2.68 5.85 -8.19
N ILE A 39 -2.15 5.48 -7.02
CA ILE A 39 -0.73 5.15 -6.86
C ILE A 39 -0.38 3.91 -7.68
N ALA A 40 -1.22 2.89 -7.65
CA ALA A 40 -1.00 1.65 -8.40
C ALA A 40 -1.06 1.89 -9.91
N ALA A 41 -2.00 2.70 -10.41
CA ALA A 41 -2.10 3.04 -11.82
C ALA A 41 -0.90 3.87 -12.29
N TRP A 42 -0.46 4.83 -11.47
CA TRP A 42 0.76 5.59 -11.74
C TRP A 42 1.98 4.68 -11.83
N ARG A 43 2.16 3.77 -10.87
CA ARG A 43 3.26 2.79 -10.90
C ARG A 43 3.16 1.86 -12.11
N ALA A 44 1.99 1.31 -12.41
CA ALA A 44 1.83 0.44 -13.57
C ALA A 44 2.19 1.16 -14.87
N ASN A 45 1.83 2.44 -15.00
CA ASN A 45 2.24 3.27 -16.12
C ASN A 45 3.76 3.48 -16.19
N GLU A 46 4.45 3.72 -15.07
CA GLU A 46 5.91 3.88 -15.06
C GLU A 46 6.64 2.63 -15.57
N TYR A 47 6.12 1.44 -15.27
CA TYR A 47 6.71 0.18 -15.74
C TYR A 47 6.36 -0.14 -17.19
N PHE A 48 5.09 0.00 -17.58
CA PHE A 48 4.59 -0.55 -18.84
C PHE A 48 4.25 0.49 -19.91
N ASP A 49 4.39 1.79 -19.62
CA ASP A 49 3.98 2.90 -20.49
C ASP A 49 2.56 2.72 -21.05
N LEU A 50 1.61 2.53 -20.13
CA LEU A 50 0.23 2.14 -20.45
C LEU A 50 -0.48 3.22 -21.28
N ASP A 51 -1.17 2.82 -22.35
CA ASP A 51 -2.07 3.70 -23.07
C ASP A 51 -3.37 3.99 -22.28
N ALA A 52 -4.24 4.85 -22.83
CA ALA A 52 -5.48 5.24 -22.15
C ALA A 52 -6.42 4.04 -21.88
N GLN A 53 -6.55 3.12 -22.83
CA GLN A 53 -7.42 1.95 -22.69
C GLN A 53 -6.86 0.97 -21.66
N GLN A 54 -5.55 0.76 -21.66
CA GLN A 54 -4.86 -0.09 -20.69
C GLN A 54 -4.94 0.49 -19.27
N LYS A 55 -4.83 1.82 -19.11
CA LYS A 55 -5.01 2.51 -17.82
C LYS A 55 -6.41 2.32 -17.26
N ASP A 56 -7.44 2.52 -18.07
CA ASP A 56 -8.83 2.34 -17.65
C ASP A 56 -9.11 0.88 -17.26
N ALA A 57 -8.60 -0.07 -18.05
CA ALA A 57 -8.70 -1.49 -17.75
C ALA A 57 -7.97 -1.86 -16.44
N PHE A 58 -6.77 -1.31 -16.21
CA PHE A 58 -6.02 -1.51 -14.98
C PHE A 58 -6.80 -0.98 -13.77
N LEU A 59 -7.29 0.26 -13.81
CA LEU A 59 -8.02 0.88 -12.71
C LEU A 59 -9.26 0.07 -12.32
N GLN A 60 -10.05 -0.37 -13.30
CA GLN A 60 -11.23 -1.19 -13.04
C GLN A 60 -10.88 -2.52 -12.36
N ARG A 61 -9.84 -3.21 -12.82
CA ARG A 61 -9.37 -4.49 -12.25
C ARG A 61 -8.80 -4.30 -10.85
N PHE A 62 -7.90 -3.33 -10.70
CA PHE A 62 -7.27 -3.02 -9.43
C PHE A 62 -8.29 -2.60 -8.37
N ASN A 63 -9.31 -1.81 -8.72
CA ASN A 63 -10.34 -1.39 -7.78
C ASN A 63 -11.09 -2.57 -7.18
N ARG A 64 -11.44 -3.58 -7.99
CA ARG A 64 -12.08 -4.81 -7.49
C ARG A 64 -11.15 -5.59 -6.56
N LEU A 65 -9.88 -5.73 -6.93
CA LEU A 65 -8.89 -6.41 -6.09
C LEU A 65 -8.68 -5.67 -4.76
N HIS A 66 -8.57 -4.35 -4.80
CA HIS A 66 -8.35 -3.50 -3.64
C HIS A 66 -9.55 -3.50 -2.70
N GLU A 67 -10.78 -3.43 -3.23
CA GLU A 67 -12.01 -3.53 -2.44
C GLU A 67 -12.10 -4.89 -1.73
N TRP A 68 -11.90 -5.98 -2.48
CA TRP A 68 -11.85 -7.33 -1.92
C TRP A 68 -10.76 -7.44 -0.83
N HIS A 69 -9.56 -6.95 -1.09
CA HIS A 69 -8.47 -6.97 -0.11
C HIS A 69 -8.83 -6.19 1.16
N ARG A 70 -9.47 -5.02 1.01
CA ARG A 70 -9.91 -4.19 2.14
C ARG A 70 -10.94 -4.90 3.02
N TYR A 71 -11.96 -5.52 2.42
CA TYR A 71 -13.08 -6.06 3.17
C TYR A 71 -12.88 -7.51 3.63
N GLU A 72 -12.09 -8.30 2.91
CA GLU A 72 -11.89 -9.72 3.22
C GLU A 72 -10.49 -10.02 3.78
N GLN A 73 -9.44 -9.39 3.25
CA GLN A 73 -8.06 -9.75 3.63
C GLN A 73 -7.54 -8.95 4.83
N LEU A 74 -7.79 -7.64 4.91
CA LEU A 74 -7.32 -6.83 6.04
C LEU A 74 -7.81 -7.34 7.41
N PRO A 75 -9.08 -7.79 7.58
CA PRO A 75 -9.51 -8.39 8.85
C PRO A 75 -8.74 -9.66 9.21
N ASP A 76 -8.48 -10.55 8.23
CA ASP A 76 -7.66 -11.74 8.45
C ASP A 76 -6.22 -11.38 8.85
N TYR A 77 -5.64 -10.36 8.22
CA TYR A 77 -4.29 -9.90 8.53
C TYR A 77 -4.23 -9.35 9.96
N ALA A 78 -5.27 -8.63 10.40
CA ALA A 78 -5.36 -8.14 11.77
C ALA A 78 -5.39 -9.29 12.79
N VAL A 79 -6.15 -10.35 12.52
CA VAL A 79 -6.20 -11.56 13.38
C VAL A 79 -4.83 -12.24 13.44
N PHE A 80 -4.19 -12.44 12.28
CA PHE A 80 -2.87 -13.07 12.20
C PHE A 80 -1.78 -12.28 12.93
N LEU A 81 -1.77 -10.96 12.76
CA LEU A 81 -0.81 -10.08 13.44
C LEU A 81 -1.08 -10.03 14.96
N ALA A 82 -2.34 -10.09 15.39
CA ALA A 82 -2.68 -10.20 16.80
C ALA A 82 -2.15 -11.51 17.42
N GLN A 83 -2.29 -12.64 16.71
CA GLN A 83 -1.74 -13.92 17.14
C GLN A 83 -0.20 -13.92 17.14
N THR A 84 0.41 -13.29 16.13
CA THR A 84 1.86 -13.10 16.07
C THR A 84 2.36 -12.35 17.29
N ARG A 85 1.70 -11.24 17.66
CA ARG A 85 2.03 -10.48 18.88
C ARG A 85 1.93 -11.35 20.14
N THR A 86 0.90 -12.17 20.27
CA THR A 86 0.77 -13.09 21.42
C THR A 86 1.92 -14.09 21.49
N ARG A 87 2.39 -14.63 20.35
CA ARG A 87 3.54 -15.53 20.30
C ARG A 87 4.86 -14.84 20.65
N LEU A 88 5.00 -13.57 20.33
CA LEU A 88 6.19 -12.76 20.67
C LEU A 88 6.29 -12.40 22.16
N ASN A 89 5.21 -12.58 22.94
CA ASN A 89 5.21 -12.30 24.39
C ASN A 89 5.85 -13.42 25.25
N LYS A 90 6.34 -14.48 24.61
CA LYS A 90 7.06 -15.61 25.23
C LYS A 90 8.40 -15.82 24.51
N PRO A 91 9.36 -16.58 25.07
CA PRO A 91 10.57 -16.96 24.35
C PRO A 91 10.22 -17.57 22.99
N LEU A 92 10.81 -17.01 21.93
CA LEU A 92 10.52 -17.39 20.55
C LEU A 92 11.10 -18.78 20.25
N THR A 93 10.26 -19.67 19.71
CA THR A 93 10.73 -20.99 19.24
C THR A 93 10.88 -21.03 17.72
N ARG A 94 11.56 -22.06 17.21
CA ARG A 94 11.66 -22.31 15.77
C ARG A 94 10.27 -22.50 15.15
N GLU A 95 9.38 -23.20 15.84
CA GLU A 95 8.02 -23.48 15.40
C GLU A 95 7.19 -22.20 15.27
N ASP A 96 7.39 -21.22 16.16
CA ASP A 96 6.76 -19.91 16.07
C ASP A 96 7.21 -19.16 14.79
N VAL A 97 8.49 -19.26 14.42
CA VAL A 97 9.03 -18.65 13.18
C VAL A 97 8.46 -19.34 11.94
N VAL A 98 8.44 -20.67 11.91
CA VAL A 98 7.88 -21.44 10.79
C VAL A 98 6.41 -21.11 10.59
N TRP A 99 5.62 -21.11 11.68
CA TRP A 99 4.21 -20.72 11.64
C TRP A 99 4.00 -19.32 11.07
N PHE A 100 4.85 -18.35 11.45
CA PHE A 100 4.76 -16.99 10.93
C PHE A 100 5.08 -16.93 9.43
N VAL A 101 6.17 -17.55 8.99
CA VAL A 101 6.57 -17.57 7.58
C VAL A 101 5.50 -18.24 6.71
N ASP A 102 4.98 -19.37 7.14
CA ASP A 102 3.91 -20.07 6.40
C ASP A 102 2.61 -19.27 6.39
N GLY A 103 2.28 -18.60 7.49
CA GLY A 103 1.14 -17.69 7.58
C GLY A 103 1.24 -16.50 6.64
N VAL A 104 2.43 -15.92 6.47
CA VAL A 104 2.69 -14.85 5.50
C VAL A 104 2.58 -15.38 4.07
N LYS A 105 3.21 -16.53 3.77
CA LYS A 105 3.15 -17.15 2.44
C LYS A 105 1.73 -17.49 2.02
N ALA A 106 0.91 -18.01 2.92
CA ALA A 106 -0.49 -18.33 2.64
C ALA A 106 -1.26 -17.10 2.17
N ARG A 107 -1.15 -15.98 2.91
CA ARG A 107 -1.82 -14.71 2.60
C ARG A 107 -1.33 -14.09 1.29
N TYR A 108 -0.02 -14.16 1.04
CA TYR A 108 0.56 -13.77 -0.25
C TYR A 108 0.01 -14.63 -1.39
N GLY A 109 -0.09 -15.95 -1.19
CA GLY A 109 -0.68 -16.86 -2.16
C GLY A 109 -2.13 -16.51 -2.48
N THR A 110 -2.94 -16.14 -1.49
CA THR A 110 -4.33 -15.74 -1.68
C THR A 110 -4.47 -14.49 -2.55
N ILE A 111 -3.70 -13.43 -2.27
CA ILE A 111 -3.77 -12.20 -3.07
C ILE A 111 -3.24 -12.41 -4.49
N VAL A 112 -2.17 -13.19 -4.66
CA VAL A 112 -1.63 -13.54 -5.98
C VAL A 112 -2.64 -14.34 -6.80
N ALA A 113 -3.23 -15.38 -6.22
CA ALA A 113 -4.22 -16.22 -6.91
C ALA A 113 -5.48 -15.41 -7.30
N ARG A 114 -5.87 -14.43 -6.48
CA ARG A 114 -7.02 -13.57 -6.78
C ARG A 114 -6.73 -12.56 -7.89
N GLY A 115 -5.51 -12.02 -7.94
CA GLY A 115 -5.11 -10.97 -8.88
C GLY A 115 -4.46 -11.47 -10.17
N SER A 116 -4.04 -12.74 -10.24
CA SER A 116 -3.23 -13.26 -11.35
C SER A 116 -3.93 -13.18 -12.69
N ASP A 117 -5.22 -13.50 -12.76
CA ASP A 117 -5.95 -13.52 -14.02
C ASP A 117 -6.17 -12.10 -14.55
N ASP A 118 -6.47 -11.16 -13.66
CA ASP A 118 -6.59 -9.74 -14.00
C ASP A 118 -5.25 -9.15 -14.45
N ALA A 119 -4.15 -9.52 -13.79
CA ALA A 119 -2.80 -9.12 -14.19
C ALA A 119 -2.41 -9.73 -15.54
N ALA A 120 -2.66 -11.03 -15.74
CA ALA A 120 -2.36 -11.72 -16.99
C ALA A 120 -3.13 -11.11 -18.17
N ALA A 121 -4.41 -10.79 -17.97
CA ALA A 121 -5.23 -10.14 -18.99
C ALA A 121 -4.66 -8.79 -19.42
N LEU A 122 -4.08 -8.01 -18.51
CA LEU A 122 -3.40 -6.76 -18.85
C LEU A 122 -2.05 -7.03 -19.53
N LEU A 123 -1.25 -7.96 -19.01
CA LEU A 123 0.06 -8.30 -19.58
C LEU A 123 -0.05 -8.81 -21.03
N LEU A 124 -1.14 -9.48 -21.38
CA LEU A 124 -1.43 -9.91 -22.75
C LEU A 124 -1.69 -8.76 -23.73
N THR A 125 -1.97 -7.55 -23.24
CA THR A 125 -2.13 -6.35 -24.11
C THR A 125 -0.86 -5.52 -24.22
N VAL A 126 0.19 -5.86 -23.45
CA VAL A 126 1.48 -5.15 -23.50
C VAL A 126 2.15 -5.43 -24.84
N THR A 127 2.52 -4.36 -25.55
CA THR A 127 3.15 -4.45 -26.87
C THR A 127 4.64 -4.76 -26.77
N PRO A 128 5.28 -5.27 -27.84
CA PRO A 128 6.73 -5.45 -27.88
C PRO A 128 7.51 -4.17 -27.57
N ALA A 129 7.02 -3.01 -28.04
CA ALA A 129 7.64 -1.71 -27.77
C ALA A 129 7.57 -1.33 -26.27
N GLN A 130 6.46 -1.64 -25.60
CA GLN A 130 6.30 -1.45 -24.15
C GLN A 130 7.15 -2.43 -23.34
N LEU A 131 7.35 -3.66 -23.83
CA LEU A 131 8.26 -4.64 -23.22
C LEU A 131 9.73 -4.20 -23.25
N ASP A 132 10.16 -3.52 -24.31
CA ASP A 132 11.51 -2.96 -24.37
C ASP A 132 11.72 -1.78 -23.41
N ALA A 133 10.64 -1.11 -22.97
CA ALA A 133 10.72 -0.07 -21.94
C ALA A 133 11.10 -0.65 -20.57
N LEU A 134 10.72 -1.90 -20.26
CA LEU A 134 11.06 -2.60 -19.01
C LEU A 134 12.55 -2.97 -18.89
N ARG A 135 13.30 -2.94 -20.00
CA ARG A 135 14.72 -3.34 -20.05
C ARG A 135 15.67 -2.18 -19.75
N ARG A 136 15.15 -0.98 -19.48
CA ARG A 136 15.94 0.23 -19.22
C ARG A 136 16.27 0.40 -17.74
#